data_AF-A0A6A4H1R5-F1
#
_entry.id   AF-A0A6A4H1R5-F1
#
_cell.length_a   1.000
_cell.length_b   1.000
_cell.length_c   1.000
_cell.angle_alpha   90.00
_cell.angle_beta   90.00
_cell.angle_gamma   90.00
#
_symmetry.space_group_name_H-M   'P 1'
#
loop_
_entity.id
_entity.type
_entity.pdbx_description
1 polymer ?
#
loop_
_entity_poly.entity_id
_entity_poly.type
_entity_poly.pdbx_seq_one_letter_code
_entity_poly.pdbx_strand_id
1 'polypeptide(L)'
;MLMLSMLIVIWLVVCMRLLPNELWRLWLTPPLKNLQTKVGNGQKQYQVLYCFVLDNIQEFLCVWEDGIGLESCMICGCAYMAIGLEDCAEDAFDFMDRFMRILKNEHTELTVSKLHTDINWDHIQYTQSLHVLHALTSFVPSLQPFKNIISKAFCIKFAIHRMGKGILPEQASHLISWFGGDYGSVLAMDTAKKYLATMYNPEDPESDYKNLHNQSGRLTYLVAGVFRLELKLNDYNKINLYFDALANEAALPTYEWFIEKAEQIVDRYMMPDAYEQVLLETLNNSAPKHLKFPVSEPFYSWRSTTATTLAGTNQTPADDESGEVKDGDADEDEPVAQSSKEKKAAGHIETAGFTGDHVLANSILFMMEYSWWIEATYAIPEVGAGNTNYVNLLLEMYCLFQYKSSKNLKDAIWNNWLVNVTGELGKWIPDDLL
;
A
#
# COMPACT_ATOMS: atom_id res chain seq x y z
N MET A 1 -19.54 20.90 -3.70
CA MET A 1 -19.53 20.31 -2.34
C MET A 1 -20.32 21.12 -1.31
N LEU A 2 -20.09 22.41 -1.05
CA LEU A 2 -20.85 23.15 -0.01
C LEU A 2 -22.33 23.47 -0.35
N MET A 3 -22.65 23.71 -1.64
CA MET A 3 -24.06 23.68 -2.08
C MET A 3 -24.66 22.28 -2.05
N LEU A 4 -23.81 21.25 -2.22
CA LEU A 4 -24.23 19.85 -2.13
C LEU A 4 -24.53 19.47 -0.68
N SER A 5 -23.73 19.93 0.30
CA SER A 5 -23.97 19.69 1.73
C SER A 5 -25.21 20.41 2.24
N MET A 6 -25.50 21.64 1.78
CA MET A 6 -26.79 22.30 2.05
C MET A 6 -27.97 21.57 1.39
N LEU A 7 -27.83 21.10 0.15
CA LEU A 7 -28.85 20.28 -0.53
C LEU A 7 -29.04 18.92 0.14
N ILE A 8 -27.98 18.32 0.67
CA ILE A 8 -28.00 17.06 1.43
C ILE A 8 -28.77 17.22 2.74
N VAL A 9 -28.54 18.30 3.49
CA VAL A 9 -29.31 18.56 4.73
C VAL A 9 -30.79 18.79 4.41
N ILE A 10 -31.10 19.49 3.32
CA ILE A 10 -32.48 19.69 2.86
C ILE A 10 -33.10 18.37 2.38
N TRP A 11 -32.35 17.54 1.66
CA TRP A 11 -32.80 16.25 1.13
C TRP A 11 -32.99 15.20 2.24
N LEU A 12 -32.12 15.16 3.25
CA LEU A 12 -32.27 14.33 4.46
C LEU A 12 -33.53 14.68 5.26
N VAL A 13 -33.85 15.96 5.39
CA VAL A 13 -35.10 16.42 6.04
C VAL A 13 -36.34 15.98 5.26
N VAL A 14 -36.23 15.82 3.94
CA VAL A 14 -37.32 15.36 3.06
C VAL A 14 -37.44 13.84 3.07
N CYS A 15 -36.34 13.09 2.97
CA CYS A 15 -36.34 11.62 3.00
C CYS A 15 -36.76 11.05 4.36
N MET A 16 -36.37 11.68 5.46
CA MET A 16 -36.82 11.26 6.81
C MET A 16 -38.31 11.50 7.07
N ARG A 17 -39.02 12.28 6.24
CA ARG A 17 -40.48 12.45 6.31
C ARG A 17 -41.27 11.33 5.63
N LEU A 18 -40.61 10.43 4.88
CA LEU A 18 -41.26 9.42 4.04
C LEU A 18 -41.30 8.01 4.66
N LEU A 19 -40.75 7.80 5.86
CA LEU A 19 -40.74 6.49 6.55
C LEU A 19 -41.70 6.42 7.76
N PRO A 20 -42.26 5.25 8.12
CA PRO A 20 -43.25 5.10 9.19
C PRO A 20 -42.74 5.53 10.57
N ASN A 21 -43.54 6.35 11.26
CA ASN A 21 -43.10 7.35 12.25
C ASN A 21 -42.76 6.87 13.69
N GLU A 22 -43.06 5.63 14.09
CA GLU A 22 -43.28 5.37 15.53
C GLU A 22 -42.09 4.78 16.32
N LEU A 23 -41.23 3.95 15.72
CA LEU A 23 -40.14 3.30 16.47
C LEU A 23 -38.82 4.09 16.48
N TRP A 24 -38.56 4.89 15.45
CA TRP A 24 -37.30 5.64 15.29
C TRP A 24 -37.19 6.87 16.19
N ARG A 25 -38.34 7.51 16.48
CA ARG A 25 -38.38 8.75 17.28
C ARG A 25 -37.90 8.55 18.71
N LEU A 26 -38.05 7.36 19.30
CA LEU A 26 -37.73 7.11 20.71
C LEU A 26 -36.23 6.87 20.95
N TRP A 27 -35.49 6.35 19.97
CA TRP A 27 -34.07 6.01 20.13
C TRP A 27 -33.11 7.06 19.57
N LEU A 28 -33.50 7.79 18.51
CA LEU A 28 -32.60 8.73 17.83
C LEU A 28 -32.76 10.19 18.27
N THR A 29 -33.84 10.57 18.96
CA THR A 29 -34.12 11.99 19.23
C THR A 29 -33.15 12.69 20.18
N PRO A 30 -32.66 12.10 21.29
CA PRO A 30 -31.72 12.80 22.16
C PRO A 30 -30.33 13.00 21.53
N PRO A 31 -29.67 11.97 20.94
CA PRO A 31 -28.36 12.14 20.31
C PRO A 31 -28.42 13.07 19.09
N LEU A 32 -29.50 13.03 18.29
CA LEU A 32 -29.59 13.84 17.06
C LEU A 32 -29.80 15.32 17.40
N LYS A 33 -30.61 15.63 18.41
CA LYS A 33 -30.77 17.01 18.90
C LYS A 33 -29.45 17.58 19.43
N ASN A 34 -28.66 16.76 20.13
CA ASN A 34 -27.34 17.16 20.60
C ASN A 34 -26.39 17.44 19.43
N LEU A 35 -26.34 16.56 18.43
CA LEU A 35 -25.54 16.77 17.22
C LEU A 35 -26.00 18.04 16.47
N GLN A 36 -27.30 18.20 16.23
CA GLN A 36 -27.87 19.39 15.59
C GLN A 36 -27.53 20.67 16.35
N THR A 37 -27.56 20.63 17.69
CA THR A 37 -27.20 21.76 18.54
C THR A 37 -25.72 22.08 18.41
N LYS A 38 -24.83 21.08 18.45
CA LYS A 38 -23.38 21.26 18.29
C LYS A 38 -23.03 21.79 16.90
N VAL A 39 -23.59 21.20 15.84
CA VAL A 39 -23.42 21.64 14.45
C VAL A 39 -23.94 23.08 14.28
N GLY A 40 -25.12 23.38 14.83
CA GLY A 40 -25.70 24.72 14.78
C GLY A 40 -24.87 25.76 15.53
N ASN A 41 -24.21 25.38 16.63
CA ASN A 41 -23.29 26.26 17.35
C ASN A 41 -21.98 26.49 16.56
N GLY A 42 -21.39 25.44 16.00
CA GLY A 42 -20.22 25.55 15.12
C GLY A 42 -20.50 26.45 13.92
N GLN A 43 -21.66 26.28 13.26
CA GLN A 43 -22.08 27.12 12.14
C GLN A 43 -22.19 28.61 12.52
N LYS A 44 -22.73 28.93 13.71
CA LYS A 44 -22.81 30.32 14.19
C LYS A 44 -21.43 30.94 14.40
N GLN A 45 -20.41 30.11 14.65
CA GLN A 45 -19.03 30.51 14.84
C GLN A 45 -18.19 30.39 13.56
N TYR A 46 -18.79 30.01 12.43
CA TYR A 46 -18.10 29.70 11.18
C TYR A 46 -17.06 28.57 11.31
N GLN A 47 -17.27 27.66 12.27
CA GLN A 47 -16.41 26.50 12.51
C GLN A 47 -17.04 25.22 11.96
N VAL A 48 -16.21 24.37 11.36
CA VAL A 48 -16.60 23.01 10.96
C VAL A 48 -16.11 22.04 12.02
N LEU A 49 -17.04 21.59 12.86
CA LEU A 49 -16.76 20.66 13.96
C LEU A 49 -16.98 19.20 13.57
N TYR A 50 -17.65 18.94 12.45
CA TYR A 50 -18.02 17.61 12.00
C TYR A 50 -17.81 17.47 10.49
N CYS A 51 -17.20 16.36 10.07
CA CYS A 51 -17.32 15.86 8.70
C CYS A 51 -18.57 14.98 8.60
N PHE A 52 -19.27 15.04 7.48
CA PHE A 52 -20.40 14.16 7.20
C PHE A 52 -20.08 13.34 5.98
N VAL A 53 -20.01 12.02 6.17
CA VAL A 53 -19.91 11.09 5.06
C VAL A 53 -21.26 10.49 4.79
N LEU A 54 -21.56 10.42 3.50
CA LEU A 54 -22.69 9.68 2.98
C LEU A 54 -22.14 8.61 2.08
N ASP A 55 -22.54 7.37 2.34
CA ASP A 55 -22.19 6.27 1.48
C ASP A 55 -23.44 5.49 1.07
N ASN A 56 -23.39 5.00 -0.16
CA ASN A 56 -24.41 4.13 -0.69
C ASN A 56 -24.09 2.71 -0.20
N ILE A 57 -24.85 2.23 0.78
CA ILE A 57 -24.71 0.84 1.22
C ILE A 57 -25.41 -0.04 0.20
N GLN A 58 -24.67 -0.98 -0.37
CA GLN A 58 -25.23 -2.03 -1.21
C GLN A 58 -24.93 -3.37 -0.56
N GLU A 59 -25.99 -4.08 -0.17
CA GLU A 59 -25.88 -5.44 0.35
C GLU A 59 -26.55 -6.38 -0.65
N PHE A 60 -25.79 -7.38 -1.10
CA PHE A 60 -26.36 -8.42 -1.95
C PHE A 60 -26.98 -9.48 -1.06
N LEU A 61 -28.31 -9.47 -0.96
CA LEU A 61 -29.05 -10.46 -0.20
C LEU A 61 -29.08 -11.76 -1.01
N CYS A 62 -28.10 -12.64 -0.75
CA CYS A 62 -28.12 -14.00 -1.25
C CYS A 62 -29.23 -14.78 -0.54
N VAL A 63 -30.14 -15.36 -1.33
CA VAL A 63 -31.17 -16.25 -0.79
C VAL A 63 -30.52 -17.60 -0.48
N TRP A 64 -30.33 -17.90 0.80
CA TRP A 64 -29.73 -19.16 1.26
C TRP A 64 -30.76 -20.20 1.72
N GLU A 65 -32.05 -19.88 1.73
CA GLU A 65 -33.13 -20.80 2.15
C GLU A 65 -33.81 -21.45 0.94
N ASP A 66 -34.22 -22.73 1.08
CA ASP A 66 -34.83 -23.64 0.08
C ASP A 66 -36.22 -23.20 -0.44
N GLY A 67 -36.45 -21.92 -0.64
CA GLY A 67 -37.64 -21.37 -1.27
C GLY A 67 -37.52 -21.37 -2.79
N ILE A 68 -38.22 -22.29 -3.46
CA ILE A 68 -38.33 -22.27 -4.93
C ILE A 68 -38.98 -20.95 -5.37
N GLY A 69 -38.25 -20.16 -6.17
CA GLY A 69 -38.75 -18.93 -6.81
C GLY A 69 -38.29 -17.61 -6.19
N LEU A 70 -37.33 -17.62 -5.26
CA LEU A 70 -36.70 -16.39 -4.76
C LEU A 70 -35.39 -16.11 -5.52
N GLU A 71 -35.22 -14.86 -5.96
CA GLU A 71 -34.01 -14.39 -6.61
C GLU A 71 -33.18 -13.55 -5.62
N SER A 72 -31.86 -13.71 -5.66
CA SER A 72 -30.96 -12.81 -4.93
C SER A 72 -31.21 -11.37 -5.36
N CYS A 73 -31.34 -10.47 -4.40
CA CYS A 73 -31.61 -9.06 -4.68
C CYS A 73 -30.53 -8.16 -4.07
N MET A 74 -30.15 -7.13 -4.81
CA MET A 74 -29.31 -6.06 -4.28
C MET A 74 -30.18 -5.09 -3.51
N ILE A 75 -29.97 -5.00 -2.21
CA ILE A 75 -30.58 -3.99 -1.36
C ILE A 75 -29.66 -2.77 -1.38
N CYS A 76 -30.19 -1.63 -1.82
CA CYS A 76 -29.48 -0.36 -1.78
C CYS A 76 -30.08 0.52 -0.68
N GLY A 77 -29.22 1.05 0.17
CA GLY A 77 -29.53 2.02 1.21
C GLY A 77 -28.53 3.17 1.19
N CYS A 78 -28.76 4.17 2.03
CA CYS A 78 -27.82 5.25 2.25
C CYS A 78 -27.50 5.29 3.74
N ALA A 79 -26.22 5.16 4.08
CA ALA A 79 -25.75 5.44 5.42
C ALA A 79 -25.12 6.82 5.48
N TYR A 80 -25.22 7.42 6.65
CA TYR A 80 -24.48 8.63 6.94
C TYR A 80 -23.72 8.48 8.26
N MET A 81 -22.52 9.05 8.29
CA MET A 81 -21.69 9.12 9.48
C MET A 81 -21.32 10.58 9.74
N ALA A 82 -21.49 11.02 10.97
CA ALA A 82 -21.00 12.32 11.43
C ALA A 82 -19.74 12.08 12.26
N ILE A 83 -18.61 12.59 11.78
CA ILE A 83 -17.29 12.38 12.38
C ILE A 83 -16.88 13.70 13.02
N GLY A 84 -16.67 13.69 14.34
CA GLY A 84 -16.14 14.86 15.03
C GLY A 84 -14.71 15.11 14.60
N LEU A 85 -14.41 16.34 14.15
CA LEU A 85 -13.06 16.74 13.79
C LEU A 85 -12.34 17.26 15.04
N GLU A 86 -11.11 16.79 15.24
CA GLU A 86 -10.26 17.20 16.35
C GLU A 86 -9.08 18.04 15.88
N ASP A 87 -8.50 18.80 16.81
CA ASP A 87 -7.30 19.63 16.59
C ASP A 87 -7.36 20.50 15.33
N CYS A 88 -8.56 21.00 15.02
CA CYS A 88 -8.81 21.92 13.93
C CYS A 88 -8.71 23.36 14.42
N ALA A 89 -7.86 24.18 13.77
CA ALA A 89 -7.87 25.62 13.99
C ALA A 89 -9.25 26.21 13.63
N GLU A 90 -9.64 27.31 14.27
CA GLU A 90 -10.97 27.91 14.09
C GLU A 90 -11.28 28.28 12.62
N ASP A 91 -10.24 28.62 11.86
CA ASP A 91 -10.28 29.00 10.44
C ASP A 91 -9.82 27.88 9.49
N ALA A 92 -9.61 26.66 9.98
CA ALA A 92 -9.16 25.53 9.15
C ALA A 92 -10.09 25.29 7.95
N PHE A 93 -11.40 25.49 8.11
CA PHE A 93 -12.40 25.30 7.07
C PHE A 93 -13.00 26.62 6.57
N ASP A 94 -12.23 27.71 6.54
CA ASP A 94 -12.67 28.98 5.96
C ASP A 94 -13.06 28.80 4.48
N PHE A 95 -14.37 28.83 4.24
CA PHE A 95 -14.93 28.71 2.90
C PHE A 95 -14.46 29.82 1.97
N MET A 96 -14.34 31.05 2.46
CA MET A 96 -13.95 32.18 1.62
C MET A 96 -12.50 32.05 1.18
N ASP A 97 -11.57 31.70 2.07
CA ASP A 97 -10.17 31.44 1.69
C ASP A 97 -10.09 30.33 0.64
N ARG A 98 -10.73 29.17 0.89
CA ARG A 98 -10.76 28.06 -0.07
C ARG A 98 -11.36 28.46 -1.41
N PHE A 99 -12.50 29.15 -1.40
CA PHE A 99 -13.17 29.59 -2.62
C PHE A 99 -12.31 30.56 -3.43
N MET A 100 -11.64 31.50 -2.76
CA MET A 100 -10.73 32.44 -3.42
C MET A 100 -9.52 31.71 -4.03
N ARG A 101 -8.98 30.68 -3.38
CA ARG A 101 -7.92 29.83 -3.96
C ARG A 101 -8.39 29.06 -5.20
N ILE A 102 -9.60 28.51 -5.17
CA ILE A 102 -10.21 27.84 -6.32
C ILE A 102 -10.37 28.83 -7.48
N LEU A 103 -10.86 30.05 -7.22
CA LEU A 103 -11.02 31.09 -8.23
C LEU A 103 -9.70 31.53 -8.86
N LYS A 104 -8.59 31.53 -8.10
CA LYS A 104 -7.26 31.80 -8.66
C LYS A 104 -6.82 30.75 -9.68
N ASN A 105 -7.35 29.53 -9.58
CA ASN A 105 -7.17 28.46 -10.56
C ASN A 105 -5.69 28.08 -10.86
N GLU A 106 -4.80 28.25 -9.87
CA GLU A 106 -3.35 28.06 -10.00
C GLU A 106 -2.96 26.62 -10.41
N HIS A 107 -3.81 25.63 -10.10
CA HIS A 107 -3.61 24.24 -10.48
C HIS A 107 -3.62 24.01 -12.01
N THR A 108 -4.13 24.93 -12.81
CA THR A 108 -4.02 24.84 -14.29
C THR A 108 -2.59 24.99 -14.78
N GLU A 109 -1.68 25.52 -13.95
CA GLU A 109 -0.26 25.57 -14.26
C GLU A 109 0.50 24.32 -13.82
N LEU A 110 -0.18 23.31 -13.28
CA LEU A 110 0.44 22.06 -12.85
C LEU A 110 0.98 21.30 -14.07
N THR A 111 2.24 20.89 -14.00
CA THR A 111 2.90 20.09 -15.03
C THR A 111 3.59 18.92 -14.37
N VAL A 112 3.96 17.89 -15.16
CA VAL A 112 4.74 16.75 -14.66
C VAL A 112 6.06 17.20 -14.05
N SER A 113 6.72 18.22 -14.63
CA SER A 113 7.95 18.77 -14.06
C SER A 113 7.72 19.44 -12.71
N LYS A 114 6.62 20.18 -12.53
CA LYS A 114 6.28 20.77 -11.22
C LYS A 114 5.97 19.68 -10.19
N LEU A 115 5.20 18.65 -10.56
CA LEU A 115 4.96 17.49 -9.69
C LEU A 115 6.28 16.85 -9.25
N HIS A 116 7.18 16.62 -10.20
CA HIS A 116 8.49 16.02 -9.91
C HIS A 116 9.35 16.91 -8.99
N THR A 117 9.35 18.23 -9.19
CA THR A 117 10.09 19.18 -8.34
C THR A 117 9.48 19.32 -6.94
N ASP A 118 8.17 19.16 -6.80
CA ASP A 118 7.47 19.24 -5.52
C ASP A 118 7.67 17.99 -4.65
N ILE A 119 8.15 16.87 -5.23
CA ILE A 119 8.54 15.69 -4.47
C ILE A 119 9.77 16.01 -3.62
N ASN A 120 9.66 15.76 -2.32
CA ASN A 120 10.78 15.86 -1.39
C ASN A 120 11.70 14.65 -1.55
N TRP A 121 12.52 14.66 -2.61
CA TRP A 121 13.45 13.58 -2.94
C TRP A 121 14.46 13.32 -1.83
N ASP A 122 14.93 14.36 -1.13
CA ASP A 122 15.82 14.22 0.03
C ASP A 122 15.15 13.36 1.11
N HIS A 123 13.89 13.67 1.45
CA HIS A 123 13.13 12.89 2.42
C HIS A 123 12.95 11.43 1.98
N ILE A 124 12.59 11.20 0.71
CA ILE A 124 12.46 9.85 0.16
C ILE A 124 13.79 9.09 0.28
N GLN A 125 14.89 9.69 -0.16
CA GLN A 125 16.22 9.08 -0.12
C GLN A 125 16.62 8.71 1.30
N TYR A 126 16.42 9.62 2.26
CA TYR A 126 16.74 9.35 3.66
C TYR A 126 15.87 8.23 4.26
N THR A 127 14.56 8.25 3.98
CA THR A 127 13.63 7.23 4.46
C THR A 127 13.96 5.86 3.86
N GLN A 128 14.27 5.79 2.57
CA GLN A 128 14.79 4.58 1.92
C GLN A 128 16.11 4.11 2.54
N SER A 129 17.00 5.04 2.91
CA SER A 129 18.27 4.71 3.57
C SER A 129 18.04 4.05 4.94
N LEU A 130 17.03 4.52 5.69
CA LEU A 130 16.63 3.86 6.93
C LEU A 130 16.01 2.48 6.70
N HIS A 131 15.25 2.27 5.63
CA HIS A 131 14.74 0.94 5.26
C HIS A 131 15.87 -0.03 4.90
N VAL A 132 16.87 0.45 4.16
CA VAL A 132 18.09 -0.30 3.86
C VAL A 132 18.80 -0.71 5.16
N LEU A 133 18.93 0.19 6.13
CA LEU A 133 19.51 -0.14 7.44
C LEU A 133 18.63 -1.10 8.26
N HIS A 134 17.32 -0.90 8.25
CA HIS A 134 16.38 -1.78 8.95
C HIS A 134 16.43 -3.21 8.37
N ALA A 135 16.50 -3.33 7.05
CA ALA A 135 16.72 -4.60 6.37
C ALA A 135 18.06 -5.24 6.77
N LEU A 136 19.17 -4.48 6.73
CA LEU A 136 20.49 -4.99 7.11
C LEU A 136 20.52 -5.47 8.58
N THR A 137 19.99 -4.68 9.52
CA THR A 137 19.95 -5.05 10.94
C THR A 137 19.02 -6.23 11.23
N SER A 138 18.01 -6.45 10.40
CA SER A 138 17.17 -7.65 10.44
C SER A 138 17.90 -8.87 9.90
N PHE A 139 18.77 -8.70 8.91
CA PHE A 139 19.60 -9.77 8.34
C PHE A 139 20.78 -10.17 9.24
N VAL A 140 21.43 -9.19 9.89
CA VAL A 140 22.67 -9.36 10.67
C VAL A 140 22.38 -9.21 12.18
N PRO A 141 22.33 -10.31 12.95
CA PRO A 141 21.96 -10.25 14.37
C PRO A 141 22.89 -9.39 15.24
N SER A 142 24.19 -9.33 14.94
CA SER A 142 25.14 -8.49 15.68
C SER A 142 24.86 -6.98 15.58
N LEU A 143 24.05 -6.56 14.60
CA LEU A 143 23.65 -5.16 14.42
C LEU A 143 22.31 -4.80 15.11
N GLN A 144 21.67 -5.74 15.82
CA GLN A 144 20.42 -5.49 16.56
C GLN A 144 20.45 -4.26 17.49
N PRO A 145 21.57 -3.88 18.16
CA PRO A 145 21.61 -2.66 18.97
C PRO A 145 21.24 -1.38 18.19
N PHE A 146 21.46 -1.34 16.87
CA PHE A 146 21.11 -0.20 16.02
C PHE A 146 19.61 -0.10 15.72
N LYS A 147 18.83 -1.17 15.89
CA LYS A 147 17.39 -1.19 15.56
C LYS A 147 16.62 -0.08 16.29
N ASN A 148 16.91 0.11 17.58
CA ASN A 148 16.29 1.17 18.37
C ASN A 148 16.67 2.58 17.90
N ILE A 149 17.90 2.76 17.40
CA ILE A 149 18.38 4.05 16.87
C ILE A 149 17.68 4.35 15.54
N ILE A 150 17.56 3.35 14.66
CA ILE A 150 16.87 3.45 13.36
C ILE A 150 15.38 3.75 13.56
N SER A 151 14.69 3.01 14.44
CA SER A 151 13.29 3.27 14.75
C SER A 151 13.07 4.68 15.34
N LYS A 152 13.99 5.15 16.20
CA LYS A 152 13.95 6.54 16.68
C LYS A 152 14.19 7.55 15.56
N ALA A 153 15.06 7.25 14.58
CA ALA A 153 15.32 8.12 13.45
C ALA A 153 14.06 8.28 12.58
N PHE A 154 13.37 7.18 12.24
CA PHE A 154 12.07 7.22 11.57
C PHE A 154 11.09 8.13 12.32
N CYS A 155 10.92 7.90 13.62
CA CYS A 155 9.97 8.66 14.42
C CYS A 155 10.35 10.15 14.54
N ILE A 156 11.62 10.48 14.84
CA ILE A 156 12.04 11.83 15.25
C ILE A 156 12.44 12.71 14.09
N LYS A 157 13.19 12.18 13.13
CA LYS A 157 13.79 12.98 12.06
C LYS A 157 12.91 13.01 10.81
N PHE A 158 12.18 11.93 10.55
CA PHE A 158 11.54 11.73 9.24
C PHE A 158 10.02 11.71 9.29
N ALA A 159 9.39 11.52 10.46
CA ALA A 159 7.95 11.72 10.56
C ALA A 159 7.58 13.19 10.26
N ILE A 160 7.08 13.46 9.05
CA ILE A 160 6.65 14.80 8.61
C ILE A 160 5.43 15.24 9.41
N HIS A 161 4.49 14.33 9.57
CA HIS A 161 3.30 14.51 10.38
C HIS A 161 3.20 13.34 11.35
N ARG A 162 3.11 13.64 12.65
CA ARG A 162 2.86 12.62 13.67
C ARG A 162 1.41 12.70 14.05
N MET A 163 0.69 11.61 13.83
CA MET A 163 -0.63 11.44 14.43
C MET A 163 -0.52 11.68 15.94
N GLY A 164 -1.53 12.34 16.50
CA GLY A 164 -1.67 12.50 17.94
C GLY A 164 -1.55 11.15 18.65
N LYS A 165 -1.22 11.18 19.95
CA LYS A 165 -1.35 9.95 20.76
C LYS A 165 -2.81 9.51 20.63
N GLY A 166 -3.02 8.30 20.09
CA GLY A 166 -4.36 7.76 19.88
C GLY A 166 -5.22 7.94 21.13
N ILE A 167 -6.48 8.26 20.89
CA ILE A 167 -7.48 8.43 21.95
C ILE A 167 -7.76 7.05 22.53
N LEU A 168 -7.82 6.95 23.87
CA LEU A 168 -8.14 5.67 24.50
C LEU A 168 -9.57 5.23 24.09
N PRO A 169 -9.85 3.92 23.97
CA PRO A 169 -11.15 3.44 23.51
C PRO A 169 -12.33 4.04 24.29
N GLU A 170 -12.16 4.28 25.60
CA GLU A 170 -13.20 4.85 26.46
C GLU A 170 -13.54 6.29 26.06
N GLN A 171 -12.55 7.06 25.61
CA GLN A 171 -12.71 8.44 25.15
C GLN A 171 -13.28 8.50 23.73
N ALA A 172 -12.92 7.56 22.85
CA ALA A 172 -13.40 7.49 21.47
C ALA A 172 -14.91 7.28 21.37
N SER A 173 -15.51 6.61 22.36
CA SER A 173 -16.96 6.36 22.43
C SER A 173 -17.83 7.63 22.43
N HIS A 174 -17.26 8.77 22.85
CA HIS A 174 -17.96 10.07 22.86
C HIS A 174 -17.83 10.86 21.55
N LEU A 175 -16.90 10.47 20.67
CA LEU A 175 -16.59 11.15 19.41
C LEU A 175 -17.38 10.55 18.25
N ILE A 176 -17.71 9.25 18.34
CA ILE A 176 -18.48 8.54 17.33
C ILE A 176 -19.93 8.43 17.81
N SER A 177 -20.80 9.30 17.29
CA SER A 177 -22.25 9.20 17.50
C SER A 177 -22.87 8.49 16.30
N TRP A 178 -23.25 7.22 16.48
CA TRP A 178 -23.90 6.41 15.46
C TRP A 178 -25.38 6.78 15.32
N PHE A 179 -25.84 6.97 14.09
CA PHE A 179 -27.24 7.23 13.77
C PHE A 179 -27.69 6.18 12.75
N GLY A 180 -28.77 5.45 13.11
CA GLY A 180 -29.15 4.20 12.46
C GLY A 180 -29.42 4.31 10.96
N GLY A 181 -28.89 3.36 10.21
CA GLY A 181 -29.53 2.87 9.00
C GLY A 181 -30.61 1.83 9.34
N ASP A 182 -31.28 1.30 8.32
CA ASP A 182 -32.16 0.14 8.49
C ASP A 182 -31.43 -1.03 9.16
N TYR A 183 -32.20 -1.99 9.69
CA TYR A 183 -31.64 -3.17 10.36
C TYR A 183 -30.60 -3.90 9.48
N GLY A 184 -30.72 -3.78 8.14
CA GLY A 184 -29.73 -4.22 7.15
C GLY A 184 -28.42 -3.46 7.25
N SER A 185 -28.42 -2.12 7.33
CA SER A 185 -27.21 -1.30 7.51
C SER A 185 -26.43 -1.61 8.80
N VAL A 186 -27.13 -1.96 9.89
CA VAL A 186 -26.50 -2.38 11.15
C VAL A 186 -25.87 -3.76 11.01
N LEU A 187 -26.54 -4.70 10.34
CA LEU A 187 -26.02 -6.04 10.03
C LEU A 187 -24.86 -5.97 9.03
N ALA A 188 -24.94 -5.13 8.00
CA ALA A 188 -23.89 -4.87 7.03
C ALA A 188 -22.68 -4.19 7.68
N MET A 189 -22.85 -3.34 8.70
CA MET A 189 -21.75 -2.76 9.48
C MET A 189 -21.17 -3.72 10.53
N ASP A 190 -21.98 -4.56 11.16
CA ASP A 190 -21.48 -5.63 12.05
C ASP A 190 -20.74 -6.70 11.22
N THR A 191 -21.18 -6.90 9.98
CA THR A 191 -20.51 -7.67 8.93
C THR A 191 -19.27 -6.94 8.42
N ALA A 192 -19.29 -5.62 8.20
CA ALA A 192 -18.11 -4.83 7.84
C ALA A 192 -17.08 -4.76 8.97
N LYS A 193 -17.48 -4.79 10.25
CA LYS A 193 -16.55 -4.99 11.39
C LYS A 193 -15.93 -6.39 11.37
N LYS A 194 -16.69 -7.40 10.94
CA LYS A 194 -16.16 -8.74 10.67
C LYS A 194 -15.28 -8.75 9.41
N TYR A 195 -15.58 -7.95 8.39
CA TYR A 195 -14.87 -7.92 7.10
C TYR A 195 -13.64 -7.00 7.06
N LEU A 196 -13.60 -5.92 7.84
CA LEU A 196 -12.37 -5.17 8.15
C LEU A 196 -11.40 -6.04 8.97
N ALA A 197 -11.90 -7.13 9.56
CA ALA A 197 -11.10 -8.22 10.10
C ALA A 197 -10.92 -9.40 9.11
N THR A 198 -11.33 -9.31 7.83
CA THR A 198 -11.26 -10.41 6.82
C THR A 198 -10.20 -10.26 5.74
N MET A 199 -9.45 -9.15 5.65
CA MET A 199 -8.14 -9.20 5.00
C MET A 199 -7.11 -9.96 5.85
N TYR A 200 -7.51 -10.31 7.07
CA TYR A 200 -6.83 -11.15 8.04
C TYR A 200 -7.56 -12.48 8.06
N ASN A 201 -6.92 -13.59 7.68
CA ASN A 201 -7.47 -14.91 7.99
C ASN A 201 -7.29 -15.16 9.50
N PRO A 202 -8.34 -15.15 10.36
CA PRO A 202 -8.17 -15.35 11.79
C PRO A 202 -7.72 -16.78 12.15
N GLU A 203 -7.89 -17.73 11.22
CA GLU A 203 -7.42 -19.10 11.38
C GLU A 203 -6.00 -19.32 10.85
N ASP A 204 -5.47 -18.39 10.02
CA ASP A 204 -4.07 -18.40 9.59
C ASP A 204 -3.49 -16.97 9.41
N PRO A 205 -3.32 -16.21 10.51
CA PRO A 205 -2.64 -14.91 10.48
C PRO A 205 -1.21 -15.03 9.94
N GLU A 206 -0.64 -16.22 10.04
CA GLU A 206 0.72 -16.53 9.67
C GLU A 206 0.91 -16.57 8.15
N SER A 207 -0.13 -16.90 7.35
CA SER A 207 -0.09 -16.89 5.88
C SER A 207 0.10 -15.48 5.29
N ASP A 208 -0.69 -14.52 5.74
CA ASP A 208 -0.64 -13.14 5.21
C ASP A 208 0.64 -12.45 5.68
N TYR A 209 1.01 -12.66 6.94
CA TYR A 209 2.32 -12.29 7.45
C TYR A 209 3.44 -13.02 6.70
N LYS A 210 3.30 -14.30 6.31
CA LYS A 210 4.31 -15.03 5.52
C LYS A 210 4.44 -14.45 4.12
N ASN A 211 3.37 -14.04 3.46
CA ASN A 211 3.47 -13.42 2.12
C ASN A 211 4.16 -12.06 2.18
N LEU A 212 3.78 -11.20 3.12
CA LEU A 212 4.47 -9.93 3.39
C LEU A 212 5.91 -10.15 3.88
N HIS A 213 6.15 -11.14 4.74
CA HIS A 213 7.47 -11.50 5.24
C HIS A 213 8.34 -12.13 4.14
N ASN A 214 7.76 -12.86 3.20
CA ASN A 214 8.46 -13.40 2.03
C ASN A 214 8.88 -12.26 1.10
N GLN A 215 8.02 -11.25 0.89
CA GLN A 215 8.34 -10.04 0.14
C GLN A 215 9.39 -9.17 0.86
N SER A 216 9.24 -8.93 2.17
CA SER A 216 10.20 -8.22 3.00
C SER A 216 11.53 -8.95 3.09
N GLY A 217 11.49 -10.29 3.09
CA GLY A 217 12.65 -11.15 2.98
C GLY A 217 13.41 -10.89 1.68
N ARG A 218 12.70 -10.71 0.55
CA ARG A 218 13.34 -10.41 -0.73
C ARG A 218 14.08 -9.07 -0.73
N LEU A 219 13.48 -7.99 -0.21
CA LEU A 219 14.21 -6.73 -0.02
C LEU A 219 15.44 -6.94 0.88
N THR A 220 15.28 -7.68 1.98
CA THR A 220 16.36 -7.98 2.92
C THR A 220 17.53 -8.69 2.24
N TYR A 221 17.27 -9.70 1.40
CA TYR A 221 18.30 -10.40 0.64
C TYR A 221 18.96 -9.52 -0.43
N LEU A 222 18.19 -8.65 -1.11
CA LEU A 222 18.75 -7.73 -2.09
C LEU A 222 19.65 -6.69 -1.43
N VAL A 223 19.19 -6.09 -0.33
CA VAL A 223 19.99 -5.16 0.49
C VAL A 223 21.27 -5.82 0.99
N ALA A 224 21.18 -7.03 1.55
CA ALA A 224 22.35 -7.81 1.93
C ALA A 224 23.27 -8.05 0.71
N GLY A 225 22.70 -8.42 -0.43
CA GLY A 225 23.42 -8.61 -1.70
C GLY A 225 24.19 -7.36 -2.15
N VAL A 226 23.61 -6.17 -1.98
CA VAL A 226 24.27 -4.90 -2.29
C VAL A 226 25.35 -4.56 -1.26
N PHE A 227 25.09 -4.72 0.04
CA PHE A 227 26.12 -4.53 1.07
C PHE A 227 27.31 -5.46 0.86
N ARG A 228 27.08 -6.70 0.45
CA ARG A 228 28.14 -7.64 0.06
C ARG A 228 29.04 -7.04 -1.02
N LEU A 229 28.46 -6.43 -2.06
CA LEU A 229 29.20 -5.80 -3.14
C LEU A 229 30.00 -4.58 -2.64
N GLU A 230 29.39 -3.72 -1.83
CA GLU A 230 30.07 -2.54 -1.26
C GLU A 230 31.23 -2.92 -0.33
N LEU A 231 31.08 -4.02 0.42
CA LEU A 231 32.11 -4.58 1.31
C LEU A 231 33.13 -5.47 0.57
N LYS A 232 32.96 -5.66 -0.76
CA LYS A 232 33.80 -6.54 -1.60
C LYS A 232 33.88 -7.97 -1.09
N LEU A 233 32.78 -8.46 -0.52
CA LEU A 233 32.64 -9.85 -0.10
C LEU A 233 32.24 -10.70 -1.31
N ASN A 234 32.78 -11.91 -1.41
CA ASN A 234 32.45 -12.80 -2.52
C ASN A 234 31.14 -13.59 -2.30
N ASP A 235 30.63 -13.66 -1.08
CA ASP A 235 29.43 -14.41 -0.70
C ASP A 235 28.62 -13.61 0.34
N TYR A 236 27.30 -13.60 0.20
CA TYR A 236 26.40 -12.87 1.11
C TYR A 236 26.38 -13.50 2.51
N ASN A 237 26.63 -14.81 2.64
CA ASN A 237 26.76 -15.48 3.93
C ASN A 237 27.93 -14.94 4.77
N LYS A 238 28.91 -14.29 4.12
CA LYS A 238 30.04 -13.67 4.81
C LYS A 238 29.72 -12.33 5.45
N ILE A 239 28.58 -11.71 5.15
CA ILE A 239 28.18 -10.44 5.79
C ILE A 239 28.03 -10.64 7.30
N ASN A 240 27.34 -11.72 7.70
CA ASN A 240 27.16 -12.04 9.13
C ASN A 240 28.52 -12.27 9.80
N LEU A 241 29.36 -13.12 9.22
CA LEU A 241 30.71 -13.37 9.75
C LEU A 241 31.56 -12.09 9.86
N TYR A 242 31.44 -11.19 8.88
CA TYR A 242 32.16 -9.92 8.88
C TYR A 242 31.75 -9.03 10.05
N PHE A 243 30.44 -8.79 10.24
CA PHE A 243 29.97 -7.94 11.33
C PHE A 243 30.07 -8.62 12.70
N ASP A 244 29.94 -9.94 12.78
CA ASP A 244 30.15 -10.69 14.03
C ASP A 244 31.61 -10.60 14.49
N ALA A 245 32.57 -10.68 13.56
CA ALA A 245 33.99 -10.46 13.87
C ALA A 245 34.23 -9.05 14.42
N LEU A 246 33.69 -8.02 13.75
CA LEU A 246 33.78 -6.63 14.21
C LEU A 246 33.10 -6.42 15.57
N ALA A 247 31.96 -7.07 15.82
CA ALA A 247 31.27 -7.00 17.10
C ALA A 247 32.09 -7.63 18.23
N ASN A 248 32.70 -8.80 17.98
CA ASN A 248 33.56 -9.49 18.94
C ASN A 248 34.82 -8.68 19.28
N GLU A 249 35.31 -7.89 18.32
CA GLU A 249 36.46 -7.00 18.49
C GLU A 249 36.07 -5.61 19.03
N ALA A 250 34.78 -5.37 19.34
CA ALA A 250 34.24 -4.05 19.70
C ALA A 250 34.60 -2.94 18.68
N ALA A 251 34.70 -3.32 17.41
CA ALA A 251 35.11 -2.50 16.28
C ALA A 251 33.98 -2.28 15.26
N LEU A 252 32.71 -2.41 15.69
CA LEU A 252 31.56 -2.10 14.83
C LEU A 252 31.61 -0.63 14.37
N PRO A 253 31.31 -0.35 13.08
CA PRO A 253 31.17 1.02 12.61
C PRO A 253 30.09 1.79 13.37
N THR A 254 30.21 3.11 13.39
CA THR A 254 29.21 3.97 14.03
C THR A 254 27.91 4.04 13.20
N TYR A 255 26.84 4.55 13.80
CA TYR A 255 25.58 4.78 13.09
C TYR A 255 25.74 5.71 11.87
N GLU A 256 26.61 6.72 11.99
CA GLU A 256 26.92 7.68 10.92
C GLU A 256 27.57 7.00 9.71
N TRP A 257 28.45 6.02 9.96
CA TRP A 257 29.02 5.23 8.89
C TRP A 257 27.96 4.39 8.17
N PHE A 258 27.05 3.77 8.93
CA PHE A 258 25.98 2.95 8.37
C PHE A 258 25.01 3.79 7.52
N ILE A 259 24.59 4.97 8.01
CA ILE A 259 23.67 5.82 7.25
C ILE A 259 24.32 6.36 5.98
N GLU A 260 25.59 6.79 6.02
CA GLU A 260 26.33 7.22 4.82
C GLU A 260 26.41 6.09 3.79
N LYS A 261 26.61 4.85 4.25
CA LYS A 261 26.62 3.67 3.38
C LYS A 261 25.25 3.35 2.80
N ALA A 262 24.20 3.49 3.59
CA ALA A 262 22.84 3.28 3.12
C ALA A 262 22.44 4.34 2.09
N GLU A 263 22.81 5.61 2.28
CA GLU A 263 22.60 6.69 1.32
C GLU A 263 23.30 6.38 -0.02
N GLN A 264 24.57 5.96 0.03
CA GLN A 264 25.31 5.52 -1.16
C GLN A 264 24.63 4.36 -1.89
N ILE A 265 24.00 3.44 -1.15
CA ILE A 265 23.24 2.32 -1.71
C ILE A 265 21.95 2.83 -2.36
N VAL A 266 21.22 3.73 -1.71
CA VAL A 266 19.99 4.31 -2.27
C VAL A 266 20.30 5.05 -3.55
N ASP A 267 21.28 5.96 -3.54
CA ASP A 267 21.69 6.73 -4.72
C ASP A 267 22.08 5.82 -5.89
N ARG A 268 22.82 4.74 -5.59
CA ARG A 268 23.32 3.85 -6.63
C ARG A 268 22.30 2.83 -7.09
N TYR A 269 21.38 2.36 -6.26
CA TYR A 269 20.56 1.18 -6.58
C TYR A 269 19.05 1.33 -6.32
N MET A 270 18.57 2.49 -5.87
CA MET A 270 17.15 2.69 -5.53
C MET A 270 16.56 4.01 -6.07
N MET A 271 17.30 4.71 -6.93
CA MET A 271 16.84 5.94 -7.58
C MET A 271 16.37 5.68 -9.02
N PRO A 272 15.43 6.48 -9.55
CA PRO A 272 15.00 6.37 -10.96
C PRO A 272 16.18 6.48 -11.94
N ASP A 273 17.10 7.41 -11.70
CA ASP A 273 18.30 7.61 -12.53
C ASP A 273 19.22 6.38 -12.54
N ALA A 274 19.25 5.61 -11.45
CA ALA A 274 20.03 4.39 -11.36
C ALA A 274 19.49 3.30 -12.30
N TYR A 275 18.17 3.23 -12.49
CA TYR A 275 17.52 2.33 -13.44
C TYR A 275 17.90 2.68 -14.89
N GLU A 276 17.86 3.96 -15.26
CA GLU A 276 18.28 4.40 -16.59
C GLU A 276 19.78 4.18 -16.82
N GLN A 277 20.59 4.49 -15.80
CA GLN A 277 22.04 4.34 -15.84
C GLN A 277 22.47 2.90 -16.10
N VAL A 278 21.79 1.90 -15.52
CA VAL A 278 22.16 0.49 -15.72
C VAL A 278 21.74 -0.07 -17.08
N LEU A 279 20.71 0.52 -17.71
CA LEU A 279 20.28 0.11 -19.04
C LEU A 279 21.19 0.62 -20.16
N LEU A 280 21.99 1.66 -19.87
CA LEU A 280 22.84 2.33 -20.86
C LEU A 280 24.28 2.44 -20.37
N GLU A 281 25.17 1.64 -20.95
CA GLU A 281 26.60 1.64 -20.60
C GLU A 281 27.24 3.02 -20.68
N THR A 282 26.83 3.86 -21.65
CA THR A 282 27.32 5.23 -21.80
C THR A 282 26.98 6.10 -20.60
N LEU A 283 25.79 5.95 -20.01
CA LEU A 283 25.40 6.67 -18.80
C LEU A 283 26.23 6.21 -17.61
N ASN A 284 26.34 4.89 -17.40
CA ASN A 284 27.17 4.33 -16.33
C ASN A 284 28.66 4.74 -16.46
N ASN A 285 29.19 4.79 -17.67
CA ASN A 285 30.56 5.23 -17.93
C ASN A 285 30.78 6.73 -17.64
N SER A 286 29.74 7.56 -17.80
CA SER A 286 29.78 8.99 -17.48
C SER A 286 29.51 9.32 -16.02
N ALA A 287 28.89 8.41 -15.26
CA ALA A 287 28.50 8.64 -13.88
C ALA A 287 29.71 8.87 -12.94
N PRO A 288 29.54 9.63 -11.84
CA PRO A 288 30.55 9.77 -10.80
C PRO A 288 31.01 8.41 -10.27
N LYS A 289 32.31 8.28 -9.92
CA LYS A 289 32.91 7.01 -9.50
C LYS A 289 32.14 6.29 -8.38
N HIS A 290 31.50 7.03 -7.47
CA HIS A 290 30.72 6.48 -6.36
C HIS A 290 29.28 6.07 -6.74
N LEU A 291 28.82 6.38 -7.95
CA LEU A 291 27.54 5.95 -8.51
C LEU A 291 27.71 4.92 -9.63
N LYS A 292 28.94 4.66 -10.09
CA LYS A 292 29.18 3.64 -11.12
C LYS A 292 28.85 2.25 -10.61
N PHE A 293 28.11 1.50 -11.40
CA PHE A 293 27.93 0.08 -11.18
C PHE A 293 29.23 -0.65 -11.46
N PRO A 294 29.61 -1.63 -10.61
CA PRO A 294 30.71 -2.51 -10.93
C PRO A 294 30.30 -3.36 -12.15
N VAL A 295 30.86 -3.03 -13.31
CA VAL A 295 30.73 -3.86 -14.51
C VAL A 295 31.58 -5.10 -14.24
N SER A 296 30.95 -6.19 -13.81
CA SER A 296 31.62 -7.49 -13.79
C SER A 296 31.90 -7.91 -15.22
N GLU A 297 33.00 -8.64 -15.44
CA GLU A 297 33.14 -9.38 -16.70
C GLU A 297 31.86 -10.24 -16.89
N PRO A 298 31.35 -10.35 -18.13
CA PRO A 298 30.17 -11.14 -18.42
C PRO A 298 30.30 -12.49 -17.71
N PHE A 299 29.25 -12.90 -16.99
CA PHE A 299 29.24 -14.21 -16.38
C PHE A 299 29.21 -15.24 -17.51
N TYR A 300 30.40 -15.61 -18.02
CA TYR A 300 30.54 -16.69 -18.99
C TYR A 300 30.07 -17.93 -18.27
N SER A 301 28.83 -18.33 -18.55
CA SER A 301 28.23 -19.51 -17.95
C SER A 301 29.23 -20.65 -18.10
N TRP A 302 29.61 -21.27 -16.98
CA TRP A 302 30.54 -22.41 -16.93
C TRP A 302 30.02 -23.66 -17.71
N ARG A 303 28.95 -23.53 -18.51
CA ARG A 303 28.38 -24.61 -19.31
C ARG A 303 28.84 -24.51 -20.77
N SER A 304 30.06 -24.99 -21.01
CA SER A 304 30.36 -25.78 -22.22
C SER A 304 31.57 -26.69 -22.03
N THR A 305 31.67 -27.34 -20.87
CA THR A 305 32.60 -28.46 -20.70
C THR A 305 31.77 -29.73 -20.57
N THR A 306 31.83 -30.56 -21.61
CA THR A 306 31.30 -31.95 -21.73
C THR A 306 29.83 -32.15 -22.10
N ALA A 307 29.45 -31.77 -23.32
CA ALA A 307 28.58 -32.64 -24.11
C ALA A 307 29.49 -33.64 -24.86
N THR A 308 29.95 -34.68 -24.15
CA THR A 308 30.67 -35.80 -24.78
C THR A 308 29.65 -36.63 -25.55
N THR A 309 29.83 -36.66 -26.85
CA THR A 309 29.21 -37.55 -27.83
C THR A 309 29.20 -38.99 -27.33
N LEU A 310 28.01 -39.52 -27.03
CA LEU A 310 27.75 -40.96 -27.02
C LEU A 310 26.81 -41.25 -28.17
N ALA A 311 27.41 -41.52 -29.33
CA ALA A 311 26.78 -42.23 -30.43
C ALA A 311 26.52 -43.67 -29.95
N GLY A 312 25.28 -43.95 -29.57
CA GLY A 312 24.76 -45.29 -29.25
C GLY A 312 23.79 -45.73 -30.34
N THR A 313 24.30 -46.56 -31.23
CA THR A 313 23.58 -47.35 -32.26
C THR A 313 22.60 -48.36 -31.67
N ASN A 314 21.58 -48.71 -32.49
CA ASN A 314 20.70 -49.90 -32.42
C ASN A 314 19.52 -49.80 -31.42
N GLN A 315 18.29 -50.27 -31.66
CA GLN A 315 17.77 -51.30 -32.57
C GLN A 315 16.23 -51.23 -32.62
N THR A 316 15.64 -51.56 -33.77
CA THR A 316 14.22 -51.90 -33.99
C THR A 316 13.91 -53.31 -33.44
N PRO A 317 12.68 -53.58 -32.97
CA PRO A 317 11.86 -54.64 -33.58
C PRO A 317 10.39 -54.20 -33.73
N ALA A 318 9.72 -54.34 -34.89
CA ALA A 318 9.20 -55.56 -35.54
C ALA A 318 8.09 -56.27 -34.72
N ASP A 319 6.88 -56.07 -35.22
CA ASP A 319 5.71 -56.96 -35.35
C ASP A 319 5.30 -57.88 -34.18
N ASP A 320 4.05 -57.74 -33.73
CA ASP A 320 3.20 -58.91 -33.52
C ASP A 320 1.71 -58.59 -33.76
N GLU A 321 1.06 -59.50 -34.49
CA GLU A 321 -0.33 -59.47 -34.95
C GLU A 321 -1.33 -60.00 -33.89
N SER A 322 -2.61 -59.73 -34.17
CA SER A 322 -3.81 -60.52 -33.85
C SER A 322 -4.68 -60.10 -32.66
N GLY A 323 -5.99 -59.95 -32.93
CA GLY A 323 -7.03 -59.80 -31.91
C GLY A 323 -8.35 -59.22 -32.42
N GLU A 324 -9.26 -60.09 -32.84
CA GLU A 324 -10.64 -59.81 -33.30
C GLU A 324 -11.56 -59.10 -32.28
N VAL A 325 -12.39 -58.20 -32.84
CA VAL A 325 -13.84 -57.96 -32.62
C VAL A 325 -14.43 -58.09 -31.21
N LYS A 326 -15.05 -56.99 -30.73
CA LYS A 326 -16.39 -57.01 -30.12
C LYS A 326 -17.06 -55.64 -30.17
N ASP A 327 -18.19 -55.59 -30.88
CA ASP A 327 -19.22 -54.56 -30.77
C ASP A 327 -19.82 -54.56 -29.36
N GLY A 328 -20.12 -53.37 -28.85
CA GLY A 328 -20.83 -53.17 -27.59
C GLY A 328 -21.08 -51.68 -27.32
N ASP A 329 -22.25 -51.21 -27.75
CA ASP A 329 -22.94 -50.01 -27.23
C ASP A 329 -22.97 -50.01 -25.69
N ALA A 330 -22.65 -48.87 -25.08
CA ALA A 330 -23.50 -48.16 -24.11
C ALA A 330 -22.72 -47.05 -23.39
N ASP A 331 -23.26 -45.84 -23.51
CA ASP A 331 -23.16 -44.66 -22.63
C ASP A 331 -22.33 -44.80 -21.34
N GLU A 332 -21.26 -43.99 -21.19
CA GLU A 332 -20.91 -43.33 -19.92
C GLU A 332 -20.16 -42.00 -20.19
N ASP A 333 -20.67 -40.92 -19.58
CA ASP A 333 -20.08 -39.58 -19.52
C ASP A 333 -18.71 -39.61 -18.80
N GLU A 334 -17.61 -39.51 -19.55
CA GLU A 334 -16.30 -39.22 -18.97
C GLU A 334 -16.03 -37.71 -18.85
N PRO A 335 -15.52 -37.22 -17.69
CA PRO A 335 -15.13 -35.83 -17.53
C PRO A 335 -13.85 -35.55 -18.31
N VAL A 336 -13.96 -34.73 -19.35
CA VAL A 336 -12.82 -34.25 -20.14
C VAL A 336 -11.91 -33.38 -19.27
N ALA A 337 -10.92 -34.00 -18.64
CA ALA A 337 -9.81 -33.31 -17.99
C ALA A 337 -8.93 -32.64 -19.05
N GLN A 338 -9.26 -31.40 -19.43
CA GLN A 338 -8.40 -30.55 -20.25
C GLN A 338 -7.13 -30.19 -19.46
N SER A 339 -6.11 -31.02 -19.59
CA SER A 339 -4.72 -30.68 -19.25
C SER A 339 -4.25 -29.57 -20.20
N SER A 340 -4.39 -28.31 -19.79
CA SER A 340 -3.74 -27.18 -20.45
C SER A 340 -2.24 -27.32 -20.22
N LYS A 341 -1.53 -27.90 -21.20
CA LYS A 341 -0.07 -27.88 -21.24
C LYS A 341 0.39 -26.42 -21.27
N GLU A 342 0.80 -25.93 -20.11
CA GLU A 342 1.31 -24.59 -19.90
C GLU A 342 2.47 -24.36 -20.88
N LYS A 343 2.26 -23.42 -21.80
CA LYS A 343 3.19 -23.14 -22.89
C LYS A 343 4.42 -22.50 -22.26
N LYS A 344 5.51 -23.28 -22.13
CA LYS A 344 6.80 -22.81 -21.59
C LYS A 344 7.15 -21.47 -22.25
N ALA A 345 7.20 -20.41 -21.46
CA ALA A 345 7.49 -19.06 -21.94
C ALA A 345 8.80 -19.07 -22.75
N ALA A 346 8.76 -18.59 -23.99
CA ALA A 346 9.96 -18.40 -24.78
C ALA A 346 10.88 -17.44 -24.01
N GLY A 347 12.15 -17.80 -23.86
CA GLY A 347 13.13 -16.94 -23.19
C GLY A 347 13.21 -15.58 -23.90
N HIS A 348 13.34 -14.50 -23.13
CA HIS A 348 13.54 -13.16 -23.67
C HIS A 348 14.83 -13.14 -24.54
N ILE A 349 14.72 -12.63 -25.76
CA ILE A 349 15.86 -12.45 -26.67
C ILE A 349 16.21 -10.97 -26.63
N GLU A 350 17.42 -10.67 -26.15
CA GLU A 350 17.95 -9.31 -26.08
C GLU A 350 17.98 -8.65 -27.47
N THR A 351 17.67 -7.36 -27.50
CA THR A 351 17.75 -6.59 -28.76
C THR A 351 19.22 -6.44 -29.15
N ALA A 352 19.52 -6.59 -30.44
CA ALA A 352 20.88 -6.42 -30.95
C ALA A 352 21.43 -5.02 -30.58
N GLY A 353 22.55 -4.99 -29.85
CA GLY A 353 23.18 -3.74 -29.38
C GLY A 353 22.80 -3.31 -27.97
N PHE A 354 22.02 -4.09 -27.22
CA PHE A 354 21.85 -3.87 -25.79
C PHE A 354 23.17 -4.06 -25.04
N THR A 355 23.59 -3.05 -24.27
CA THR A 355 24.83 -3.04 -23.49
C THR A 355 24.61 -2.92 -21.98
N GLY A 356 23.36 -2.86 -21.54
CA GLY A 356 23.00 -2.74 -20.13
C GLY A 356 22.90 -4.07 -19.40
N ASP A 357 22.33 -4.03 -18.20
CA ASP A 357 22.03 -5.21 -17.39
C ASP A 357 20.56 -5.19 -16.94
N HIS A 358 19.72 -5.98 -17.61
CA HIS A 358 18.29 -6.08 -17.28
C HIS A 358 18.04 -6.73 -15.91
N VAL A 359 18.90 -7.63 -15.45
CA VAL A 359 18.72 -8.30 -14.16
C VAL A 359 18.96 -7.30 -13.04
N LEU A 360 20.01 -6.49 -13.16
CA LEU A 360 20.28 -5.41 -12.22
C LEU A 360 19.22 -4.31 -12.32
N ALA A 361 18.79 -3.92 -13.52
CA ALA A 361 17.69 -2.96 -13.72
C ALA A 361 16.41 -3.37 -13.02
N ASN A 362 15.99 -4.64 -13.20
CA ASN A 362 14.81 -5.19 -12.52
C ASN A 362 14.98 -5.24 -11.00
N SER A 363 16.22 -5.46 -10.51
CA SER A 363 16.50 -5.46 -9.07
C SER A 363 16.43 -4.05 -8.49
N ILE A 364 16.95 -3.04 -9.20
CA ILE A 364 16.86 -1.62 -8.85
C ILE A 364 15.39 -1.19 -8.80
N LEU A 365 14.64 -1.49 -9.86
CA LEU A 365 13.22 -1.18 -9.95
C LEU A 365 12.44 -1.80 -8.79
N PHE A 366 12.67 -3.09 -8.51
CA PHE A 366 12.06 -3.76 -7.37
C PHE A 366 12.40 -3.10 -6.03
N MET A 367 13.68 -2.80 -5.76
CA MET A 367 14.06 -2.18 -4.49
C MET A 367 13.45 -0.79 -4.32
N MET A 368 13.48 0.03 -5.39
CA MET A 368 12.87 1.36 -5.41
C MET A 368 11.37 1.28 -5.15
N GLU A 369 10.62 0.54 -5.98
CA GLU A 369 9.16 0.44 -5.87
C GLU A 369 8.73 -0.19 -4.55
N TYR A 370 9.42 -1.25 -4.10
CA TYR A 370 9.10 -1.93 -2.85
C TYR A 370 9.35 -1.02 -1.63
N SER A 371 10.38 -0.17 -1.67
CA SER A 371 10.61 0.81 -0.59
C SER A 371 9.53 1.89 -0.54
N TRP A 372 9.05 2.36 -1.68
CA TRP A 372 7.90 3.27 -1.74
C TRP A 372 6.62 2.59 -1.30
N TRP A 373 6.45 1.32 -1.66
CA TRP A 373 5.32 0.52 -1.22
C TRP A 373 5.32 0.36 0.30
N ILE A 374 6.46 0.08 0.94
CA ILE A 374 6.56 0.03 2.41
C ILE A 374 6.06 1.36 3.01
N GLU A 375 6.52 2.50 2.50
CA GLU A 375 6.06 3.81 2.96
C GLU A 375 4.55 4.02 2.73
N ALA A 376 4.06 3.64 1.55
CA ALA A 376 2.64 3.71 1.23
C ALA A 376 1.80 2.84 2.17
N THR A 377 2.26 1.63 2.53
CA THR A 377 1.56 0.74 3.47
C THR A 377 1.58 1.26 4.90
N TYR A 378 2.64 1.94 5.32
CA TYR A 378 2.69 2.60 6.61
C TYR A 378 1.81 3.85 6.66
N ALA A 379 1.70 4.56 5.54
CA ALA A 379 0.90 5.78 5.43
C ALA A 379 -0.59 5.50 5.23
N ILE A 380 -0.93 4.43 4.49
CA ILE A 380 -2.29 4.13 4.06
C ILE A 380 -2.56 2.63 4.32
N PRO A 381 -3.28 2.30 5.40
CA PRO A 381 -3.51 0.91 5.80
C PRO A 381 -4.23 0.02 4.77
N GLU A 382 -4.89 0.58 3.73
CA GLU A 382 -5.76 -0.19 2.81
C GLU A 382 -5.70 0.26 1.33
N VAL A 383 -4.52 0.47 0.74
CA VAL A 383 -4.41 0.76 -0.72
C VAL A 383 -4.53 -0.52 -1.54
N GLY A 384 -5.74 -1.04 -1.72
CA GLY A 384 -5.94 -2.42 -2.19
C GLY A 384 -6.91 -2.70 -3.32
N ALA A 385 -7.63 -1.73 -3.91
CA ALA A 385 -8.67 -2.06 -4.88
C ALA A 385 -8.30 -1.64 -6.31
N GLY A 386 -7.44 -2.39 -7.01
CA GLY A 386 -6.87 -2.20 -8.38
C GLY A 386 -7.63 -1.37 -9.44
N ASN A 387 -8.00 -0.14 -9.09
CA ASN A 387 -8.88 0.74 -9.83
C ASN A 387 -8.01 1.84 -10.45
N THR A 388 -8.09 1.98 -11.78
CA THR A 388 -7.36 3.00 -12.53
C THR A 388 -7.69 4.43 -12.09
N ASN A 389 -8.77 4.63 -11.31
CA ASN A 389 -9.15 5.93 -10.78
C ASN A 389 -8.21 6.46 -9.69
N TYR A 390 -7.32 5.64 -9.11
CA TYR A 390 -6.43 6.09 -8.04
C TYR A 390 -5.46 7.20 -8.45
N VAL A 391 -4.95 7.17 -9.69
CA VAL A 391 -4.05 8.23 -10.17
C VAL A 391 -4.77 9.57 -10.17
N ASN A 392 -6.02 9.60 -10.63
CA ASN A 392 -6.84 10.80 -10.62
C ASN A 392 -7.14 11.25 -9.20
N LEU A 393 -7.48 10.32 -8.30
CA LEU A 393 -7.72 10.62 -6.88
C LEU A 393 -6.48 11.25 -6.22
N LEU A 394 -5.29 10.64 -6.40
CA LEU A 394 -4.04 11.16 -5.84
C LEU A 394 -3.69 12.54 -6.41
N LEU A 395 -3.92 12.75 -7.71
CA LEU A 395 -3.71 14.04 -8.35
C LEU A 395 -4.69 15.11 -7.83
N GLU A 396 -5.95 14.74 -7.63
CA GLU A 396 -6.97 15.61 -7.04
C GLU A 396 -6.64 15.96 -5.59
N MET A 397 -6.19 14.99 -4.79
CA MET A 397 -5.70 15.20 -3.43
C MET A 397 -4.50 16.13 -3.42
N TYR A 398 -3.49 15.88 -4.25
CA TYR A 398 -2.34 16.77 -4.37
C TYR A 398 -2.79 18.20 -4.74
N CYS A 399 -3.71 18.35 -5.69
CA CYS A 399 -4.24 19.66 -6.06
C CYS A 399 -5.02 20.33 -4.91
N LEU A 400 -5.77 19.53 -4.13
CA LEU A 400 -6.47 19.99 -2.94
C LEU A 400 -5.47 20.56 -1.94
N PHE A 401 -4.50 19.76 -1.51
CA PHE A 401 -3.49 20.18 -0.55
C PHE A 401 -2.67 21.35 -1.08
N GLN A 402 -2.14 21.28 -2.30
CA GLN A 402 -1.17 22.27 -2.77
C GLN A 402 -1.79 23.61 -3.11
N TYR A 403 -2.92 23.61 -3.83
CA TYR A 403 -3.49 24.82 -4.40
C TYR A 403 -4.77 25.29 -3.73
N LYS A 404 -5.58 24.38 -3.18
CA LYS A 404 -6.94 24.69 -2.72
C LYS A 404 -7.06 24.80 -1.20
N SER A 405 -6.06 24.34 -0.45
CA SER A 405 -6.08 24.31 1.02
C SER A 405 -5.18 25.35 1.67
N SER A 406 -5.71 26.05 2.67
CA SER A 406 -4.92 26.84 3.61
C SER A 406 -4.02 25.92 4.43
N LYS A 407 -2.95 26.46 5.05
CA LYS A 407 -2.11 25.64 5.96
C LYS A 407 -2.95 24.97 7.04
N ASN A 408 -3.88 25.72 7.66
CA ASN A 408 -4.75 25.22 8.72
C ASN A 408 -5.70 24.13 8.22
N LEU A 409 -6.18 24.22 6.97
CA LEU A 409 -6.95 23.14 6.34
C LEU A 409 -6.09 21.89 6.13
N LYS A 410 -4.85 22.03 5.65
CA LYS A 410 -3.94 20.88 5.48
C LYS A 410 -3.68 20.19 6.81
N ASP A 411 -3.36 20.97 7.85
CA ASP A 411 -3.10 20.46 9.20
C ASP A 411 -4.34 19.76 9.77
N ALA A 412 -5.53 20.34 9.61
CA ALA A 412 -6.80 19.71 10.01
C ALA A 412 -7.05 18.40 9.27
N ILE A 413 -6.83 18.36 7.95
CA ILE A 413 -6.98 17.15 7.15
C ILE A 413 -5.97 16.09 7.62
N TRP A 414 -4.69 16.42 7.81
CA TRP A 414 -3.68 15.47 8.26
C TRP A 414 -3.95 14.91 9.67
N ASN A 415 -4.35 15.77 10.61
CA ASN A 415 -4.68 15.37 11.98
C ASN A 415 -5.85 14.37 12.03
N ASN A 416 -6.75 14.42 11.05
CA ASN A 416 -7.96 13.61 11.00
C ASN A 416 -7.93 12.56 9.87
N TRP A 417 -6.80 12.42 9.14
CA TRP A 417 -6.69 11.53 7.98
C TRP A 417 -6.73 10.05 8.34
N LEU A 418 -6.22 9.72 9.52
CA LEU A 418 -6.22 8.37 10.05
C LEU A 418 -7.02 8.36 11.34
N VAL A 419 -7.97 7.44 11.45
CA VAL A 419 -8.80 7.28 12.65
C VAL A 419 -8.42 5.97 13.34
N ASN A 420 -8.27 6.01 14.66
CA ASN A 420 -8.07 4.82 15.47
C ASN A 420 -9.39 4.43 16.13
N VAL A 421 -10.27 3.77 15.38
CA VAL A 421 -11.61 3.38 15.87
C VAL A 421 -11.57 2.36 17.01
N THR A 422 -10.47 1.62 17.16
CA THR A 422 -10.32 0.61 18.22
C THR A 422 -9.68 1.17 19.50
N GLY A 423 -9.06 2.35 19.43
CA GLY A 423 -8.25 2.95 20.49
C GLY A 423 -6.98 2.16 20.83
N GLU A 424 -6.59 1.18 20.01
CA GLU A 424 -5.38 0.38 20.22
C GLU A 424 -4.19 0.98 19.46
N LEU A 425 -3.03 1.08 20.10
CA LEU A 425 -1.85 1.66 19.47
C LEU A 425 -1.48 0.91 18.17
N GLY A 426 -1.39 1.64 17.06
CA GLY A 426 -1.02 1.09 15.76
C GLY A 426 -2.20 0.56 14.93
N LYS A 427 -3.44 0.57 15.45
CA LYS A 427 -4.65 0.22 14.70
C LYS A 427 -5.33 1.46 14.12
N TRP A 428 -4.64 2.10 13.20
CA TRP A 428 -5.19 3.22 12.44
C TRP A 428 -5.84 2.70 11.17
N ILE A 429 -7.02 3.20 10.84
CA ILE A 429 -7.67 3.01 9.54
C ILE A 429 -7.62 4.33 8.77
N PRO A 430 -7.43 4.31 7.44
CA PRO A 430 -7.59 5.51 6.64
C PRO A 430 -9.03 5.99 6.80
N ASP A 431 -9.17 7.27 7.09
CA ASP A 431 -10.46 7.95 7.01
C ASP A 431 -10.72 8.20 5.52
N ASP A 432 -11.24 7.20 4.80
CA ASP A 432 -11.69 7.32 3.39
C ASP A 432 -12.94 8.24 3.28
N LEU A 433 -13.06 9.18 4.22
CA LEU A 433 -14.25 9.84 4.73
C LEU A 433 -14.11 11.40 4.66
N LEU A 434 -13.00 11.92 4.12
CA LEU A 434 -12.76 13.35 3.85
C LEU A 434 -12.61 13.63 2.34
#